data_AF-A0A131XLD9-F1
#
_entry.id   AF-A0A131XLD9-F1
#
_cell.length_a   1.000
_cell.length_b   1.000
_cell.length_c   1.000
_cell.angle_alpha   90.00
_cell.angle_beta   90.00
_cell.angle_gamma   90.00
#
_symmetry.space_group_name_H-M   'P 1'
#
loop_
_entity.id
_entity.type
_entity.pdbx_description
1 polymer ?
#
loop_
_entity_poly.entity_id
_entity_poly.type
_entity_poly.pdbx_seq_one_letter_code
_entity_poly.pdbx_strand_id
1 'polypeptide(L)'
;MDKVKAGCLCVALLAAIAYAKANDKPNGCDRVSSSSFGRESRPPFGLYCERCHNKTHPNRSWLGTNFRKPKCTICCVGKDSSGNIYYNITTLPKKTCRK
;
A
#
# COMPACT_ATOMS: atom_id res chain seq x y z
N MET A 1 24.38 2.31 -18.97
CA MET A 1 24.24 1.50 -17.74
C MET A 1 22.99 1.96 -17.00
N ASP A 2 21.83 1.60 -17.53
CA ASP A 2 20.55 2.08 -17.04
C ASP A 2 20.12 1.25 -15.84
N LYS A 3 20.45 1.75 -14.65
CA LYS A 3 19.87 1.26 -13.41
C LYS A 3 18.40 1.64 -13.42
N VAL A 4 17.58 0.78 -14.01
CA VAL A 4 16.12 0.84 -13.95
C VAL A 4 15.75 0.76 -12.47
N LYS A 5 15.58 1.93 -11.87
CA LYS A 5 15.19 2.11 -10.48
C LYS A 5 13.82 1.45 -10.41
N ALA A 6 13.76 0.28 -9.77
CA ALA A 6 12.54 -0.43 -9.43
C ALA A 6 11.74 0.40 -8.41
N GLY A 7 11.31 1.60 -8.81
CA GLY A 7 10.18 2.29 -8.22
C GLY A 7 8.95 1.53 -8.65
N CYS A 8 7.96 1.43 -7.74
CA CYS A 8 6.59 1.12 -8.12
C CYS A 8 6.31 1.87 -9.44
N LEU A 9 6.20 1.14 -10.55
CA LEU A 9 5.62 1.68 -11.78
C LEU A 9 4.14 1.85 -11.44
N CYS A 10 3.84 2.93 -10.71
CA CYS A 10 2.53 3.53 -10.69
C CYS A 10 2.32 3.96 -12.14
N VAL A 11 1.77 3.07 -12.96
CA VAL A 11 1.14 3.48 -14.20
C VAL A 11 0.07 4.46 -13.75
N ALA A 12 0.40 5.74 -13.84
CA ALA A 12 -0.52 6.84 -13.64
C ALA A 12 -1.49 6.81 -14.82
N LEU A 13 -2.38 5.80 -14.84
CA LEU A 13 -3.67 6.04 -15.42
C LEU A 13 -4.34 7.03 -14.47
N LEU A 14 -4.60 8.21 -15.00
CA LEU A 14 -5.40 9.29 -14.44
C LEU A 14 -6.79 8.79 -14.02
N ALA A 15 -6.86 8.05 -12.93
CA ALA A 15 -8.06 8.01 -12.11
C ALA A 15 -7.78 8.97 -10.96
N ALA A 16 -8.59 10.01 -10.83
CA ALA A 16 -8.59 10.85 -9.64
C ALA A 16 -8.84 9.94 -8.42
N ILE A 17 -7.77 9.44 -7.80
CA ILE A 17 -7.89 8.59 -6.61
C ILE A 17 -8.24 9.54 -5.49
N ALA A 18 -9.53 9.60 -5.18
CA ALA A 18 -10.06 10.31 -4.04
C ALA A 18 -9.21 9.99 -2.81
N TYR A 19 -8.55 11.01 -2.27
CA TYR A 19 -7.85 10.95 -1.01
C TYR A 19 -8.88 10.75 0.10
N ALA A 20 -9.22 9.50 0.34
CA ALA A 20 -10.10 9.13 1.44
C ALA A 20 -9.33 9.29 2.76
N LYS A 21 -9.61 10.37 3.50
CA LYS A 21 -9.40 10.36 4.96
C LYS A 21 -10.20 9.18 5.51
N ALA A 22 -9.60 8.47 6.48
CA ALA A 22 -10.05 7.33 7.32
C ALA A 22 -11.51 6.78 7.27
N ASN A 23 -12.51 7.53 6.78
CA ASN A 23 -13.90 7.12 6.63
C ASN A 23 -14.19 6.35 5.33
N ASP A 24 -13.49 6.62 4.22
CA ASP A 24 -13.75 5.93 2.95
C ASP A 24 -12.72 4.84 2.66
N LYS A 25 -12.81 3.74 3.42
CA LYS A 25 -12.00 2.54 3.17
C LYS A 25 -12.31 2.01 1.75
N PRO A 26 -11.33 1.88 0.85
CA PRO A 26 -11.59 1.41 -0.50
C PRO A 26 -12.00 -0.08 -0.49
N ASN A 27 -12.91 -0.45 -1.40
CA ASN A 27 -13.32 -1.84 -1.59
C ASN A 27 -12.11 -2.67 -2.06
N GLY A 28 -11.53 -3.48 -1.17
CA GLY A 28 -10.13 -3.86 -1.37
C GLY A 28 -9.40 -4.15 -0.09
N CYS A 29 -9.69 -3.34 0.94
CA CYS A 29 -8.93 -3.27 2.17
C CYS A 29 -9.75 -3.76 3.37
N ASP A 30 -9.04 -4.32 4.34
CA ASP A 30 -9.58 -4.59 5.68
C ASP A 30 -9.50 -3.32 6.52
N ARG A 31 -10.40 -3.18 7.50
CA ARG A 31 -10.43 -1.98 8.34
C ARG A 31 -9.32 -2.09 9.37
N VAL A 32 -8.32 -1.24 9.26
CA VAL A 32 -7.24 -1.10 10.24
C VAL A 32 -7.48 0.13 11.08
N SER A 33 -7.37 -0.03 12.39
CA SER A 33 -7.41 1.06 13.36
C SER A 33 -6.00 1.37 13.83
N SER A 34 -5.81 2.56 14.42
CA SER A 34 -4.51 2.93 15.01
C SER A 34 -3.99 1.91 16.04
N SER A 35 -4.90 1.29 16.81
CA SER A 35 -4.59 0.27 17.83
C SER A 35 -4.40 -1.14 17.27
N SER A 36 -4.85 -1.42 16.05
CA SER A 36 -4.60 -2.70 15.35
C SER A 36 -3.46 -2.63 14.33
N PHE A 37 -2.92 -1.45 14.08
CA PHE A 37 -1.81 -1.24 13.16
C PHE A 37 -0.59 -2.09 13.56
N GLY A 38 -0.11 -2.91 12.64
CA GLY A 38 1.06 -3.78 12.79
C GLY A 38 0.69 -5.26 12.95
N ARG A 39 -0.50 -5.56 13.51
CA ARG A 39 -0.94 -6.94 13.75
C ARG A 39 -1.26 -7.72 12.47
N GLU A 40 -1.76 -7.04 11.45
CA GLU A 40 -2.21 -7.66 10.20
C GLU A 40 -1.19 -7.57 9.07
N SER A 41 0.03 -7.11 9.36
CA SER A 41 1.08 -7.01 8.36
C SER A 41 1.42 -8.38 7.80
N ARG A 42 1.43 -8.52 6.47
CA ARG A 42 1.88 -9.73 5.80
C ARG A 42 3.25 -9.49 5.17
N PRO A 43 4.35 -10.03 5.73
CA PRO A 43 5.63 -10.06 5.03
C PRO A 43 5.49 -10.85 3.71
N PRO A 44 6.14 -10.45 2.60
CA PRO A 44 7.03 -9.29 2.44
C PRO A 44 6.30 -7.99 2.02
N PHE A 45 4.98 -7.95 2.02
CA PHE A 45 4.19 -6.84 1.45
C PHE A 45 4.32 -5.53 2.23
N GLY A 46 4.57 -5.58 3.55
CA GLY A 46 4.89 -4.38 4.34
C GLY A 46 6.12 -3.62 3.78
N LEU A 47 7.23 -4.33 3.56
CA LEU A 47 8.45 -3.76 2.98
C LEU A 47 8.23 -3.21 1.56
N TYR A 48 7.36 -3.88 0.78
CA TYR A 48 6.99 -3.38 -0.55
C TYR A 48 6.21 -2.07 -0.45
N CYS A 49 5.20 -1.99 0.42
CA CYS A 49 4.42 -0.78 0.64
C CYS A 49 5.30 0.37 1.15
N GLU A 50 6.20 0.11 2.09
CA GLU A 50 7.19 1.09 2.54
C GLU A 50 8.03 1.59 1.37
N ARG A 51 8.60 0.69 0.55
CA ARG A 51 9.41 1.11 -0.59
C ARG A 51 8.63 1.96 -1.60
N CYS A 52 7.36 1.66 -1.82
CA CYS A 52 6.52 2.39 -2.77
C CYS A 52 6.06 3.75 -2.24
N HIS A 53 5.85 3.90 -0.93
CA HIS A 53 5.24 5.11 -0.37
C HIS A 53 6.17 5.98 0.49
N ASN A 54 7.29 5.46 0.98
CA ASN A 54 8.20 6.20 1.88
C ASN A 54 8.76 7.48 1.22
N LYS A 55 8.92 7.52 -0.10
CA LYS A 55 9.35 8.76 -0.79
C LYS A 55 8.30 9.87 -0.77
N THR A 56 7.04 9.52 -0.95
CA THR A 56 5.92 10.48 -1.02
C THR A 56 5.37 10.81 0.36
N HIS A 57 5.50 9.86 1.30
CA HIS A 57 4.96 9.93 2.65
C HIS A 57 5.97 9.38 3.66
N PRO A 58 7.12 10.07 3.85
CA PRO A 58 8.22 9.59 4.68
C PRO A 58 7.88 9.50 6.18
N ASN A 59 6.92 10.30 6.63
CA ASN A 59 6.51 10.36 8.03
C ASN A 59 5.41 9.34 8.36
N ARG A 60 5.28 8.28 7.55
CA ARG A 60 4.27 7.22 7.75
C ARG A 60 4.92 5.85 7.77
N SER A 61 4.51 5.03 8.71
CA SER A 61 4.79 3.58 8.67
C SER A 61 3.80 2.91 7.73
N TRP A 62 4.23 1.86 7.02
CA TRP A 62 3.40 1.19 6.01
C TRP A 62 3.31 -0.32 6.23
N LEU A 63 2.10 -0.86 6.05
CA LEU A 63 1.84 -2.30 6.11
C LEU A 63 1.17 -2.76 4.82
N GLY A 64 1.45 -4.00 4.40
CA GLY A 64 0.74 -4.64 3.30
C GLY A 64 -0.28 -5.64 3.86
N THR A 65 -1.54 -5.47 3.48
CA THR A 65 -2.69 -6.28 3.91
C THR A 65 -3.52 -6.71 2.69
N ASN A 66 -4.46 -7.64 2.91
CA ASN A 66 -5.47 -8.08 1.93
C ASN A 66 -4.92 -8.31 0.49
N PHE A 67 -3.95 -9.22 0.36
CA PHE A 67 -3.44 -9.61 -0.96
C PHE A 67 -4.53 -10.35 -1.76
N ARG A 68 -4.86 -9.84 -2.94
CA ARG A 68 -5.87 -10.40 -3.85
C ARG A 68 -5.19 -10.98 -5.09
N LYS A 69 -4.88 -12.28 -5.04
CA LYS A 69 -4.20 -13.01 -6.13
C LYS A 69 -4.83 -12.82 -7.52
N PRO A 70 -6.18 -12.87 -7.71
CA PRO A 70 -6.78 -12.73 -9.04
C PRO A 70 -6.52 -11.36 -9.68
N LYS A 71 -6.48 -10.30 -8.87
CA LYS A 71 -6.26 -8.92 -9.33
C LYS A 71 -4.81 -8.48 -9.19
N CYS A 72 -3.99 -9.32 -8.56
CA CYS A 72 -2.63 -9.02 -8.19
C CYS A 72 -2.45 -7.71 -7.41
N THR A 73 -3.39 -7.40 -6.52
CA THR A 73 -3.35 -6.17 -5.73
C THR A 73 -3.13 -6.47 -4.25
N ILE A 74 -2.52 -5.52 -3.56
CA ILE A 74 -2.42 -5.48 -2.10
C ILE A 74 -3.02 -4.17 -1.61
N CYS A 75 -3.47 -4.17 -0.36
CA CYS A 75 -3.83 -2.95 0.34
C CYS A 75 -2.65 -2.47 1.19
N CYS A 76 -2.05 -1.35 0.81
CA CYS A 76 -1.05 -0.65 1.61
C CYS A 76 -1.75 0.28 2.61
N VAL A 77 -1.49 0.08 3.89
CA VAL A 77 -2.05 0.86 4.99
C VAL A 77 -0.94 1.69 5.62
N GLY A 78 -1.08 3.01 5.59
CA GLY A 78 -0.16 3.96 6.19
C GLY A 78 -0.67 4.48 7.52
N LYS A 79 0.20 4.64 8.52
CA LYS A 79 -0.10 5.34 9.78
C LYS A 79 0.85 6.50 9.96
N ASP A 80 0.31 7.70 10.19
CA ASP A 80 1.12 8.87 10.54
C ASP A 80 1.43 8.95 12.05
N SER A 81 2.27 9.90 12.44
CA SER A 81 2.64 10.16 13.84
C SER A 81 1.46 10.55 14.74
N SER A 82 0.40 11.12 14.16
CA SER A 82 -0.84 11.47 14.85
C SER A 82 -1.80 10.28 15.01
N GLY A 83 -1.45 9.12 14.46
CA GLY A 83 -2.26 7.91 14.52
C GLY A 83 -3.38 7.84 13.48
N ASN A 84 -3.40 8.75 12.49
CA ASN A 84 -4.34 8.68 11.38
C ASN A 84 -3.97 7.53 10.44
N ILE A 85 -5.00 6.86 9.91
CA ILE A 85 -4.87 5.72 9.00
C ILE A 85 -5.19 6.15 7.57
N TYR A 86 -4.35 5.69 6.65
CA TYR A 86 -4.43 5.94 5.21
C TYR A 86 -4.43 4.62 4.44
N TYR A 87 -5.20 4.54 3.36
CA TYR A 87 -5.29 3.34 2.53
C TYR A 87 -4.84 3.64 1.10
N ASN A 88 -4.16 2.69 0.48
CA ASN A 88 -3.82 2.72 -0.94
C ASN A 88 -3.87 1.30 -1.52
N ILE A 89 -4.58 1.09 -2.63
CA ILE A 89 -4.55 -0.19 -3.34
C ILE A 89 -3.40 -0.16 -4.32
N THR A 90 -2.42 -1.05 -4.14
CA THR A 90 -1.24 -1.12 -4.99
C THR A 90 -1.23 -2.42 -5.79
N THR A 91 -1.03 -2.30 -7.10
CA THR A 91 -0.84 -3.45 -7.99
C THR A 91 0.58 -3.96 -7.88
N LEU A 92 0.73 -5.24 -7.56
CA LEU A 92 2.04 -5.90 -7.52
C LEU A 92 2.56 -6.20 -8.92
N PRO A 93 3.89 -6.26 -9.10
CA PRO A 93 4.47 -6.79 -10.33
C PRO A 93 3.99 -8.22 -10.59
N LYS A 94 3.66 -8.55 -11.85
CA LYS A 94 3.20 -9.90 -12.25
C LYS A 94 4.11 -11.02 -11.76
N LYS A 95 5.43 -10.79 -11.69
CA LYS A 95 6.42 -11.75 -11.17
C LYS A 95 6.23 -12.06 -9.69
N THR A 96 5.86 -11.07 -8.88
CA THR A 96 5.59 -11.22 -7.43
C THR A 96 4.28 -11.97 -7.19
N CYS A 97 3.33 -11.89 -8.12
CA CYS A 97 2.02 -12.54 -8.04
C CYS A 97 1.96 -13.99 -8.47
N ARG A 98 2.86 -14.39 -9.35
CA ARG A 98 2.88 -15.72 -9.96
C ARG A 98 3.46 -16.80 -9.03
N LYS A 99 3.81 -16.45 -7.80
CA LYS A 99 4.21 -17.40 -6.76
C LYS A 99 3.01 -18.12 -6.14
#